data_AF-A0A843FBE9-F1
#
_entry.id   AF-A0A843FBE9-F1
#
_cell.length_a   1.000
_cell.length_b   1.000
_cell.length_c   1.000
_cell.angle_alpha   90.00
_cell.angle_beta   90.00
_cell.angle_gamma   90.00
#
_symmetry.space_group_name_H-M   'P 1'
#
loop_
_entity.id
_entity.type
_entity.pdbx_description
1 polymer ?
#
loop_
_entity_poly.entity_id
_entity_poly.type
_entity_poly.pdbx_seq_one_letter_code
_entity_poly.pdbx_strand_id
1 'polypeptide(L)'
;MLGINNHKFDESIRNVPSDDSYPMVSALFSKNKLIGVNALSLTVLDLINKGQIKCDIELDDSYDVGKKLTPQDMEVMKKITLRISNSGELKTSETRTINLLKNMNKNKKFNLKSMAKQSNISSIANKFEKDFNDFVEALKIENGFDGENYKDILKDSKLTGKGKELKKEWKNFQTYLKSKDLTEKYPPESDLENSAQVIYGACFGIEKDALNIRENNSSLTDFIDKDGYKLLNFIFNNALLNVTEKRKGDGIFYGVNDKYTIPGGG
;
A
#
# COMPACT_ATOMS: atom_id res chain seq x y z
N MET A 1 20.86 30.57 -27.75
CA MET A 1 20.73 29.20 -27.22
C MET A 1 20.96 29.24 -25.73
N LEU A 2 19.89 29.21 -24.94
CA LEU A 2 19.94 29.40 -23.49
C LEU A 2 19.82 28.03 -22.78
N GLY A 3 20.85 27.71 -22.01
CA GLY A 3 20.83 26.90 -20.78
C GLY A 3 20.08 25.57 -20.79
N ILE A 4 20.75 24.50 -21.21
CA ILE A 4 20.38 23.16 -20.76
C ILE A 4 20.84 23.05 -19.29
N ASN A 5 19.88 23.11 -18.36
CA ASN A 5 20.09 22.80 -16.95
C ASN A 5 20.51 21.32 -16.81
N ASN A 6 21.79 21.04 -16.97
CA ASN A 6 22.39 19.77 -16.56
C ASN A 6 22.44 19.74 -15.04
N HIS A 7 21.33 19.38 -14.39
CA HIS A 7 21.42 18.80 -13.06
C HIS A 7 22.20 17.48 -13.21
N LYS A 8 23.52 17.55 -12.96
CA LYS A 8 24.35 16.34 -12.87
C LYS A 8 23.93 15.60 -11.61
N PHE A 9 23.18 14.52 -11.80
CA PHE A 9 22.93 13.55 -10.75
C PHE A 9 24.20 12.72 -10.52
N ASP A 10 24.55 12.53 -9.25
CA ASP A 10 25.59 11.59 -8.83
C ASP A 10 24.99 10.24 -8.43
N GLU A 11 25.85 9.30 -8.04
CA GLU A 11 25.45 7.95 -7.67
C GLU A 11 24.51 7.92 -6.46
N SER A 12 24.57 8.91 -5.57
CA SER A 12 23.71 8.93 -4.36
C SER A 12 22.22 9.09 -4.68
N ILE A 13 21.86 9.44 -5.93
CA ILE A 13 20.45 9.54 -6.34
C ILE A 13 19.70 8.20 -6.24
N ARG A 14 20.41 7.06 -6.25
CA ARG A 14 19.78 5.75 -6.05
C ARG A 14 19.53 5.40 -4.58
N ASN A 15 20.10 6.18 -3.66
CA ASN A 15 19.95 5.94 -2.23
C ASN A 15 18.63 6.54 -1.74
N VAL A 16 17.99 5.81 -0.83
CA VAL A 16 16.78 6.30 -0.15
C VAL A 16 17.17 7.49 0.73
N PRO A 17 16.51 8.66 0.61
CA PRO A 17 16.87 9.85 1.38
C PRO A 17 16.69 9.77 2.91
N SER A 18 15.86 8.85 3.40
CA SER A 18 15.65 8.64 4.83
C SER A 18 15.21 7.21 5.15
N ASP A 19 15.40 6.81 6.41
CA ASP A 19 14.94 5.53 6.96
C ASP A 19 13.45 5.54 7.36
N ASP A 20 12.71 6.57 6.92
CA ASP A 20 11.28 6.69 7.20
C ASP A 20 10.51 5.51 6.61
N SER A 21 9.53 5.03 7.36
CA SER A 21 8.66 3.96 6.86
C SER A 21 7.91 4.38 5.59
N TYR A 22 7.62 3.44 4.69
CA TYR A 22 6.88 3.71 3.44
C TYR A 22 5.58 4.51 3.65
N PRO A 23 4.75 4.20 4.66
CA PRO A 23 3.59 5.01 4.99
C PRO A 23 3.91 6.48 5.28
N MET A 24 4.99 6.75 6.00
CA MET A 24 5.41 8.12 6.32
C MET A 24 5.93 8.84 5.09
N VAL A 25 6.74 8.17 4.27
CA VAL A 25 7.22 8.75 3.01
C VAL A 25 6.04 9.12 2.11
N SER A 26 5.03 8.23 2.01
CA SER A 26 3.80 8.55 1.29
C SER A 26 3.08 9.75 1.92
N ALA A 27 2.86 9.77 3.24
CA ALA A 27 2.16 10.84 3.93
C ALA A 27 2.84 12.23 3.79
N LEU A 28 4.17 12.26 3.78
CA LEU A 28 4.97 13.50 3.83
C LEU A 28 5.34 14.04 2.46
N PHE A 29 5.67 13.15 1.53
CA PHE A 29 6.33 13.52 0.26
C PHE A 29 5.54 13.13 -0.98
N SER A 30 4.42 12.42 -0.84
CA SER A 30 3.52 12.10 -1.95
C SER A 30 2.28 13.01 -2.00
N LYS A 31 1.30 12.64 -2.84
CA LYS A 31 0.00 13.31 -2.91
C LYS A 31 -0.92 12.98 -1.73
N ASN A 32 -0.66 11.89 -1.01
CA ASN A 32 -1.42 11.52 0.19
C ASN A 32 -0.86 12.29 1.39
N LYS A 33 -1.64 13.21 1.97
CA LYS A 33 -1.19 14.01 3.12
C LYS A 33 -1.51 13.39 4.47
N LEU A 34 -2.11 12.20 4.49
CA LEU A 34 -2.65 11.56 5.68
C LEU A 34 -2.23 10.10 5.73
N ILE A 35 -2.02 9.62 6.95
CA ILE A 35 -1.91 8.20 7.24
C ILE A 35 -3.32 7.61 7.18
N GLY A 36 -3.63 6.92 6.08
CA GLY A 36 -4.94 6.31 5.82
C GLY A 36 -4.81 4.86 5.34
N VAL A 37 -5.81 4.34 4.64
CA VAL A 37 -5.77 2.95 4.14
C VAL A 37 -4.56 2.67 3.23
N ASN A 38 -4.04 3.71 2.56
CA ASN A 38 -2.84 3.59 1.76
C ASN A 38 -1.62 3.22 2.61
N ALA A 39 -1.52 3.74 3.85
CA ALA A 39 -0.48 3.34 4.79
C ALA A 39 -0.57 1.85 5.11
N LEU A 40 -1.78 1.32 5.29
CA LEU A 40 -1.98 -0.10 5.56
C LEU A 40 -1.55 -0.96 4.36
N SER A 41 -1.94 -0.60 3.14
CA SER A 41 -1.55 -1.34 1.93
C SER A 41 -0.05 -1.26 1.65
N LEU A 42 0.60 -0.11 1.89
CA LEU A 42 2.06 0.02 1.79
C LEU A 42 2.77 -0.84 2.85
N THR A 43 2.21 -0.94 4.06
CA THR A 43 2.74 -1.84 5.09
C THR A 43 2.60 -3.31 4.68
N VAL A 44 1.53 -3.68 3.98
CA VAL A 44 1.39 -5.03 3.40
C VAL A 44 2.45 -5.29 2.33
N LEU A 45 2.74 -4.32 1.44
CA LEU A 45 3.83 -4.45 0.46
C LEU A 45 5.19 -4.67 1.14
N ASP A 46 5.49 -3.90 2.17
CA ASP A 46 6.72 -4.03 2.95
C ASP A 46 6.83 -5.42 3.62
N LEU A 47 5.73 -5.91 4.20
CA LEU A 47 5.66 -7.25 4.76
C LEU A 47 5.84 -8.36 3.71
N ILE A 48 5.40 -8.15 2.47
CA ILE A 48 5.68 -9.07 1.36
C ILE A 48 7.16 -9.04 1.01
N ASN A 49 7.76 -7.85 0.89
CA ASN A 49 9.18 -7.67 0.59
C ASN A 49 10.09 -8.32 1.65
N LYS A 50 9.73 -8.21 2.93
CA LYS A 50 10.40 -8.83 4.08
C LYS A 50 10.14 -10.34 4.20
N GLY A 51 9.33 -10.92 3.32
CA GLY A 51 8.96 -12.34 3.38
C GLY A 51 8.09 -12.74 4.58
N GLN A 52 7.47 -11.76 5.27
CA GLN A 52 6.55 -11.99 6.39
C GLN A 52 5.14 -12.35 5.90
N ILE A 53 4.80 -11.93 4.69
CA ILE A 53 3.62 -12.33 3.93
C ILE A 53 4.08 -12.91 2.60
N LYS A 54 3.64 -14.12 2.27
CA LYS A 54 3.75 -14.70 0.93
C LYS A 54 2.53 -14.33 0.11
N CYS A 55 2.73 -14.09 -1.18
CA CYS A 55 1.66 -13.84 -2.13
C CYS A 55 1.69 -14.94 -3.21
N ASP A 56 0.55 -15.58 -3.44
CA ASP A 56 0.33 -16.49 -4.56
C ASP A 56 -0.62 -15.81 -5.56
N ILE A 57 -0.21 -15.73 -6.82
CA ILE A 57 -0.97 -15.10 -7.90
C ILE A 57 -1.11 -16.10 -9.05
N GLU A 58 -2.35 -16.46 -9.38
CA GLU A 58 -2.69 -17.38 -10.47
C GLU A 58 -3.34 -16.62 -11.63
N LEU A 59 -2.58 -15.76 -12.32
CA LEU A 59 -3.07 -14.88 -13.40
C LEU A 59 -2.17 -14.92 -14.64
N ASP A 60 -2.80 -14.90 -15.81
CA ASP A 60 -2.13 -15.11 -17.08
C ASP A 60 -1.72 -13.80 -17.78
N ASP A 61 -2.44 -12.66 -17.62
CA ASP A 61 -1.91 -11.27 -17.73
C ASP A 61 -2.93 -10.10 -17.66
N SER A 62 -2.36 -8.89 -17.51
CA SER A 62 -2.88 -7.50 -17.49
C SER A 62 -4.24 -7.22 -16.86
N TYR A 63 -4.21 -6.50 -15.74
CA TYR A 63 -5.40 -5.97 -15.09
C TYR A 63 -5.07 -4.63 -14.43
N ASP A 64 -5.88 -3.61 -14.74
CA ASP A 64 -5.84 -2.31 -14.08
C ASP A 64 -7.08 -2.14 -13.22
N VAL A 65 -6.90 -1.64 -11.99
CA VAL A 65 -8.01 -1.42 -11.08
C VAL A 65 -8.78 -0.15 -11.45
N GLY A 66 -10.09 -0.30 -11.68
CA GLY A 66 -11.00 0.82 -11.89
C GLY A 66 -11.26 1.64 -10.62
N LYS A 67 -11.76 2.87 -10.77
CA LYS A 67 -12.17 3.72 -9.62
C LYS A 67 -13.29 3.09 -8.75
N LYS A 68 -13.98 2.08 -9.26
CA LYS A 68 -15.01 1.30 -8.57
C LYS A 68 -14.74 -0.18 -8.85
N LEU A 69 -14.91 -1.00 -7.81
CA LEU A 69 -14.79 -2.45 -7.94
C LEU A 69 -15.75 -2.99 -9.00
N THR A 70 -15.20 -3.54 -10.07
CA THR A 70 -15.93 -4.19 -11.15
C THR A 70 -16.01 -5.71 -10.95
N PRO A 71 -16.89 -6.42 -11.69
CA PRO A 71 -16.86 -7.88 -11.71
C PRO A 71 -15.50 -8.47 -12.12
N GLN A 72 -14.78 -7.81 -13.05
CA GLN A 72 -13.44 -8.21 -13.48
C GLN A 72 -12.46 -8.16 -12.29
N ASP A 73 -12.52 -7.08 -11.52
CA ASP A 73 -11.71 -6.86 -10.32
C ASP A 73 -11.91 -7.98 -9.30
N MET A 74 -13.17 -8.39 -9.12
CA MET A 74 -13.54 -9.47 -8.21
C MET A 74 -13.05 -10.84 -8.69
N GLU A 75 -12.99 -11.08 -10.00
CA GLU A 75 -12.43 -12.32 -10.55
C GLU A 75 -10.90 -12.35 -10.41
N VAL A 76 -10.22 -11.22 -10.63
CA VAL A 76 -8.79 -11.06 -10.36
C VAL A 76 -8.47 -11.28 -8.89
N MET A 77 -9.26 -10.70 -7.98
CA MET A 77 -9.12 -10.92 -6.55
C MET A 77 -9.22 -12.39 -6.12
N LYS A 78 -9.94 -13.25 -6.87
CA LYS A 78 -9.97 -14.70 -6.57
C LYS A 78 -8.61 -15.36 -6.76
N LYS A 79 -7.81 -14.83 -7.68
CA LYS A 79 -6.54 -15.39 -8.10
C LYS A 79 -5.37 -14.92 -7.24
N ILE A 80 -5.61 -13.92 -6.38
CA ILE A 80 -4.61 -13.37 -5.49
C ILE A 80 -4.87 -13.85 -4.07
N THR A 81 -3.86 -14.46 -3.48
CA THR A 81 -3.93 -14.97 -2.12
C THR A 81 -2.70 -14.59 -1.31
N LEU A 82 -2.91 -13.97 -0.14
CA LEU A 82 -1.86 -13.72 0.82
C LEU A 82 -1.79 -14.86 1.85
N ARG A 83 -0.59 -15.17 2.34
CA ARG A 83 -0.36 -16.15 3.41
C ARG A 83 0.66 -15.60 4.38
N ILE A 84 0.35 -15.64 5.67
CA ILE A 84 1.30 -15.20 6.70
C ILE A 84 2.38 -16.28 6.87
N SER A 85 3.65 -15.89 6.72
CA SER A 85 4.82 -16.74 6.95
C SER A 85 5.51 -16.45 8.29
N ASN A 86 5.37 -15.24 8.86
CA ASN A 86 5.93 -14.80 10.16
C ASN A 86 7.32 -15.40 10.45
N SER A 87 8.33 -14.99 9.69
CA SER A 87 9.70 -15.50 9.78
C SER A 87 10.68 -14.57 10.51
N GLY A 88 10.19 -13.53 11.20
CA GLY A 88 11.06 -12.60 11.93
C GLY A 88 10.33 -11.70 12.94
N GLU A 89 11.09 -10.78 13.54
CA GLU A 89 10.54 -9.75 14.42
C GLU A 89 9.72 -8.73 13.63
N LEU A 90 8.64 -8.26 14.25
CA LEU A 90 7.69 -7.32 13.66
C LEU A 90 7.59 -6.09 14.54
N LYS A 91 7.53 -4.93 13.91
CA LYS A 91 7.12 -3.67 14.57
C LYS A 91 5.68 -3.79 15.07
N THR A 92 5.26 -2.84 15.90
CA THR A 92 3.90 -2.81 16.43
C THR A 92 2.90 -2.58 15.29
N SER A 93 3.15 -1.60 14.40
CA SER A 93 2.31 -1.32 13.23
C SER A 93 2.21 -2.52 12.27
N GLU A 94 3.30 -3.25 12.06
CA GLU A 94 3.36 -4.48 11.27
C GLU A 94 2.54 -5.61 11.92
N THR A 95 2.66 -5.79 13.24
CA THR A 95 1.86 -6.76 14.01
C THR A 95 0.37 -6.43 13.93
N ARG A 96 0.00 -5.14 14.03
CA ARG A 96 -1.38 -4.67 13.86
C ARG A 96 -1.90 -4.95 12.45
N THR A 97 -1.08 -4.72 11.43
CA THR A 97 -1.40 -5.04 10.02
C THR A 97 -1.72 -6.53 9.85
N ILE A 98 -0.89 -7.41 10.41
CA ILE A 98 -1.14 -8.86 10.34
C ILE A 98 -2.43 -9.25 11.07
N ASN A 99 -2.70 -8.65 12.22
CA ASN A 99 -3.94 -8.91 12.97
C ASN A 99 -5.18 -8.41 12.24
N LEU A 100 -5.10 -7.25 11.56
CA LEU A 100 -6.14 -6.74 10.67
C LEU A 100 -6.47 -7.75 9.56
N LEU A 101 -5.45 -8.25 8.86
CA LEU A 101 -5.62 -9.27 7.81
C LEU A 101 -6.29 -10.54 8.36
N LYS A 102 -5.83 -11.04 9.53
CA LYS A 102 -6.44 -12.19 10.24
C LYS A 102 -7.91 -11.97 10.59
N ASN A 103 -8.29 -10.76 10.99
CA ASN A 103 -9.66 -10.46 11.36
C ASN A 103 -10.60 -10.38 10.15
N MET A 104 -10.09 -9.92 9.00
CA MET A 104 -10.84 -9.88 7.75
C MET A 104 -10.98 -11.25 7.08
N ASN A 105 -10.16 -12.25 7.43
CA ASN A 105 -10.27 -13.60 6.89
C ASN A 105 -9.93 -14.63 7.98
N LYS A 106 -10.94 -15.38 8.44
CA LYS A 106 -10.82 -16.33 9.57
C LYS A 106 -9.79 -17.46 9.35
N ASN A 107 -9.19 -17.58 8.16
CA ASN A 107 -8.24 -18.61 7.78
C ASN A 107 -6.84 -18.03 7.53
N LYS A 108 -5.78 -18.87 7.67
CA LYS A 108 -4.37 -18.48 7.39
C LYS A 108 -4.07 -18.11 5.92
N LYS A 109 -5.03 -18.33 5.02
CA LYS A 109 -4.94 -18.09 3.58
C LYS A 109 -5.97 -17.02 3.20
N PHE A 110 -5.47 -15.84 2.85
CA PHE A 110 -6.23 -14.61 2.66
C PHE A 110 -6.52 -14.38 1.18
N ASN A 111 -7.61 -14.95 0.69
CA ASN A 111 -8.10 -14.63 -0.64
C ASN A 111 -8.70 -13.20 -0.66
N LEU A 112 -8.30 -12.36 -1.61
CA LEU A 112 -8.75 -10.96 -1.63
C LEU A 112 -10.26 -10.84 -1.88
N LYS A 113 -10.88 -11.72 -2.69
CA LYS A 113 -12.33 -11.71 -2.93
C LYS A 113 -13.09 -12.03 -1.64
N SER A 114 -12.58 -12.98 -0.85
CA SER A 114 -13.16 -13.28 0.45
C SER A 114 -13.05 -12.08 1.39
N MET A 115 -11.91 -11.40 1.45
CA MET A 115 -11.76 -10.18 2.26
C MET A 115 -12.74 -9.07 1.81
N ALA A 116 -12.90 -8.86 0.50
CA ALA A 116 -13.87 -7.91 -0.05
C ALA A 116 -15.32 -8.26 0.32
N LYS A 117 -15.67 -9.55 0.40
CA LYS A 117 -16.99 -9.98 0.91
C LYS A 117 -17.11 -9.70 2.41
N GLN A 118 -16.09 -10.02 3.20
CA GLN A 118 -16.11 -9.85 4.66
C GLN A 118 -16.14 -8.37 5.07
N SER A 119 -15.56 -7.46 4.29
CA SER A 119 -15.62 -6.01 4.55
C SER A 119 -17.03 -5.42 4.50
N ASN A 120 -18.02 -6.15 3.94
CA ASN A 120 -19.43 -5.76 3.94
C ASN A 120 -20.20 -6.21 5.19
N ILE A 121 -19.59 -7.00 6.06
CA ILE A 121 -20.23 -7.49 7.28
C ILE A 121 -20.01 -6.46 8.39
N SER A 122 -21.07 -5.84 8.90
CA SER A 122 -20.98 -4.72 9.85
C SER A 122 -20.16 -5.03 11.10
N SER A 123 -20.25 -6.24 11.66
CA SER A 123 -19.45 -6.63 12.83
C SER A 123 -17.94 -6.71 12.51
N ILE A 124 -17.59 -7.12 11.30
CA ILE A 124 -16.21 -7.16 10.82
C ILE A 124 -15.72 -5.75 10.50
N ALA A 125 -16.54 -4.94 9.85
CA ALA A 125 -16.27 -3.54 9.54
C ALA A 125 -15.99 -2.73 10.83
N ASN A 126 -16.85 -2.84 11.86
CA ASN A 126 -16.66 -2.18 13.15
C ASN A 126 -15.36 -2.63 13.84
N LYS A 127 -15.04 -3.93 13.77
CA LYS A 127 -13.78 -4.43 14.32
C LYS A 127 -12.58 -3.89 13.53
N PHE A 128 -12.69 -3.85 12.21
CA PHE A 128 -11.67 -3.31 11.32
C PHE A 128 -11.38 -1.84 11.63
N GLU A 129 -12.39 -0.99 11.82
CA GLU A 129 -12.17 0.43 12.18
C GLU A 129 -11.33 0.57 13.45
N LYS A 130 -11.69 -0.17 14.50
CA LYS A 130 -10.95 -0.13 15.76
C LYS A 130 -9.51 -0.57 15.55
N ASP A 131 -9.29 -1.72 14.93
CA ASP A 131 -7.96 -2.26 14.68
C ASP A 131 -7.13 -1.35 13.73
N PHE A 132 -7.81 -0.65 12.81
CA PHE A 132 -7.20 0.30 11.89
C PHE A 132 -6.75 1.56 12.61
N ASN A 133 -7.55 2.07 13.55
CA ASN A 133 -7.16 3.20 14.39
C ASN A 133 -5.94 2.85 15.27
N ASP A 134 -5.93 1.64 15.87
CA ASP A 134 -4.76 1.13 16.61
C ASP A 134 -3.51 1.03 15.72
N PHE A 135 -3.67 0.63 14.45
CA PHE A 135 -2.58 0.61 13.46
C PHE A 135 -2.04 2.01 13.17
N VAL A 136 -2.93 2.98 12.93
CA VAL A 136 -2.54 4.37 12.64
C VAL A 136 -1.80 4.97 13.84
N GLU A 137 -2.27 4.73 15.06
CA GLU A 137 -1.62 5.19 16.29
C GLU A 137 -0.24 4.56 16.47
N ALA A 138 -0.11 3.25 16.27
CA ALA A 138 1.18 2.55 16.36
C ALA A 138 2.19 3.13 15.36
N LEU A 139 1.78 3.35 14.12
CA LEU A 139 2.64 3.94 13.08
C LEU A 139 3.06 5.37 13.46
N LYS A 140 2.14 6.19 13.98
CA LYS A 140 2.43 7.54 14.46
C LYS A 140 3.49 7.54 15.56
N ILE A 141 3.33 6.69 16.58
CA ILE A 141 4.26 6.58 17.71
C ILE A 141 5.64 6.12 17.23
N GLU A 142 5.70 5.07 16.41
CA GLU A 142 6.96 4.51 15.88
C GLU A 142 7.77 5.53 15.08
N ASN A 143 7.09 6.48 14.44
CA ASN A 143 7.73 7.51 13.61
C ASN A 143 7.73 8.89 14.28
N GLY A 144 7.32 9.01 15.55
CA GLY A 144 7.27 10.31 16.25
C GLY A 144 6.40 11.38 15.56
N PHE A 145 5.36 10.96 14.83
CA PHE A 145 4.44 11.83 14.10
C PHE A 145 3.13 12.00 14.88
N ASP A 146 2.81 13.22 15.30
CA ASP A 146 1.60 13.49 16.09
C ASP A 146 0.36 13.82 15.23
N GLY A 147 0.49 13.79 13.90
CA GLY A 147 -0.56 14.11 12.94
C GLY A 147 -0.35 15.43 12.21
N GLU A 148 0.30 16.40 12.84
CA GLU A 148 0.54 17.73 12.26
C GLU A 148 2.02 18.16 12.36
N ASN A 149 2.79 17.49 13.22
CA ASN A 149 4.21 17.68 13.41
C ASN A 149 4.98 16.38 13.19
N TYR A 150 6.13 16.53 12.55
CA TYR A 150 7.19 15.54 12.51
C TYR A 150 8.49 16.27 12.82
N LYS A 151 9.00 16.10 14.06
CA LYS A 151 9.90 17.03 14.79
C LYS A 151 10.91 17.84 13.97
N ASP A 152 11.53 17.24 12.97
CA ASP A 152 12.60 17.82 12.17
C ASP A 152 12.20 18.20 10.74
N ILE A 153 11.10 17.65 10.20
CA ILE A 153 10.65 17.80 8.81
C ILE A 153 9.38 18.65 8.70
N LEU A 154 8.44 18.54 9.64
CA LEU A 154 7.17 19.27 9.68
C LEU A 154 6.95 19.92 11.05
N LYS A 155 6.53 21.18 11.02
CA LYS A 155 6.03 21.91 12.20
C LYS A 155 4.78 22.68 11.81
N ASP A 156 3.70 22.50 12.57
CA ASP A 156 2.39 23.11 12.33
C ASP A 156 1.94 22.92 10.88
N SER A 157 2.03 21.67 10.40
CA SER A 157 1.71 21.25 9.02
C SER A 157 2.57 21.89 7.92
N LYS A 158 3.65 22.61 8.27
CA LYS A 158 4.55 23.29 7.32
C LYS A 158 5.92 22.66 7.32
N LEU A 159 6.52 22.54 6.13
CA LEU A 159 7.88 22.04 5.99
C LEU A 159 8.89 22.99 6.64
N THR A 160 9.74 22.43 7.50
CA THR A 160 10.91 23.09 8.04
C THR A 160 11.97 23.31 6.94
N GLY A 161 13.11 23.94 7.27
CA GLY A 161 14.26 24.02 6.35
C GLY A 161 14.72 22.63 5.90
N LYS A 162 14.98 21.73 6.86
CA LYS A 162 15.34 20.33 6.61
C LYS A 162 14.25 19.60 5.80
N GLY A 163 12.97 19.83 6.10
CA GLY A 163 11.88 19.21 5.35
C GLY A 163 11.82 19.64 3.88
N LYS A 164 12.23 20.87 3.54
CA LYS A 164 12.32 21.32 2.15
C LYS A 164 13.49 20.68 1.41
N GLU A 165 14.64 20.52 2.08
CA GLU A 165 15.81 19.83 1.54
C GLU A 165 15.48 18.37 1.26
N LEU A 166 14.93 17.67 2.26
CA LEU A 166 14.55 16.26 2.13
C LEU A 166 13.48 16.06 1.04
N LYS A 167 12.52 16.98 0.91
CA LYS A 167 11.55 16.95 -0.19
C LYS A 167 12.20 17.07 -1.58
N LYS A 168 13.30 17.83 -1.69
CA LYS A 168 14.07 17.94 -2.94
C LYS A 168 14.79 16.63 -3.24
N GLU A 169 15.40 16.02 -2.22
CA GLU A 169 16.06 14.71 -2.35
C GLU A 169 15.07 13.63 -2.79
N TRP A 170 13.89 13.55 -2.15
CA TRP A 170 12.83 12.64 -2.57
C TRP A 170 12.34 12.88 -4.00
N LYS A 171 12.30 14.14 -4.46
CA LYS A 171 11.97 14.46 -5.86
C LYS A 171 13.05 13.98 -6.84
N ASN A 172 14.32 14.08 -6.44
CA ASN A 172 15.43 13.55 -7.24
C ASN A 172 15.38 12.01 -7.28
N PHE A 173 15.17 11.36 -6.13
CA PHE A 173 14.98 9.93 -6.04
C PHE A 173 13.80 9.47 -6.90
N GLN A 174 12.64 10.15 -6.82
CA GLN A 174 11.49 9.89 -7.69
C GLN A 174 11.82 10.04 -9.19
N THR A 175 12.76 10.92 -9.55
CA THR A 175 13.24 11.07 -10.94
C THR A 175 14.10 9.86 -11.33
N TYR A 176 14.98 9.41 -10.44
CA TYR A 176 15.73 8.17 -10.60
C TYR A 176 14.80 6.96 -10.80
N LEU A 177 13.76 6.78 -9.97
CA LEU A 177 12.82 5.65 -10.08
C LEU A 177 12.04 5.58 -11.40
N LYS A 178 12.08 6.61 -12.26
CA LYS A 178 11.39 6.64 -13.57
C LYS A 178 12.34 6.71 -14.76
N SER A 179 13.65 6.77 -14.51
CA SER A 179 14.64 7.02 -15.55
C SER A 179 15.45 5.77 -15.79
N LYS A 180 15.17 5.12 -16.92
CA LYS A 180 15.94 3.98 -17.41
C LYS A 180 17.45 4.29 -17.46
N ASP A 181 17.82 5.44 -18.02
CA ASP A 181 19.22 5.87 -18.12
C ASP A 181 19.90 5.98 -16.74
N LEU A 182 19.20 6.51 -15.73
CA LEU A 182 19.75 6.64 -14.38
C LEU A 182 19.82 5.29 -13.66
N THR A 183 18.82 4.41 -13.82
CA THR A 183 18.84 3.07 -13.22
C THR A 183 19.86 2.15 -13.88
N GLU A 184 20.13 2.31 -15.18
CA GLU A 184 21.21 1.58 -15.85
C GLU A 184 22.59 2.09 -15.41
N LYS A 185 22.72 3.40 -15.21
CA LYS A 185 23.98 4.02 -14.78
C LYS A 185 24.31 3.75 -13.31
N TYR A 186 23.30 3.76 -12.45
CA TYR A 186 23.42 3.59 -11.01
C TYR A 186 22.41 2.52 -10.54
N PRO A 187 22.64 1.23 -10.88
CA PRO A 187 21.68 0.16 -10.60
C PRO A 187 21.51 -0.09 -9.09
N PRO A 188 20.38 -0.71 -8.65
CA PRO A 188 20.23 -1.21 -7.29
C PRO A 188 21.33 -2.23 -6.95
N GLU A 189 21.73 -2.33 -5.69
CA GLU A 189 22.78 -3.24 -5.24
C GLU A 189 22.30 -4.68 -5.04
N SER A 190 20.98 -4.88 -4.93
CA SER A 190 20.38 -6.20 -4.69
C SER A 190 18.92 -6.26 -5.16
N ASP A 191 18.40 -7.49 -5.31
CA ASP A 191 16.99 -7.74 -5.61
C ASP A 191 16.05 -7.19 -4.52
N LEU A 192 16.49 -7.24 -3.26
CA LEU A 192 15.74 -6.70 -2.12
C LEU A 192 15.65 -5.18 -2.20
N GLU A 193 16.75 -4.52 -2.54
CA GLU A 193 16.78 -3.08 -2.76
C GLU A 193 15.94 -2.69 -3.98
N ASN A 194 16.07 -3.42 -5.09
CA ASN A 194 15.26 -3.22 -6.29
C ASN A 194 13.75 -3.30 -5.96
N SER A 195 13.36 -4.33 -5.22
CA SER A 195 11.99 -4.53 -4.73
C SER A 195 11.53 -3.40 -3.81
N ALA A 196 12.36 -2.98 -2.85
CA ALA A 196 12.09 -1.85 -1.96
C ALA A 196 11.89 -0.53 -2.74
N GLN A 197 12.70 -0.28 -3.77
CA GLN A 197 12.59 0.89 -4.63
C GLN A 197 11.27 0.89 -5.44
N VAL A 198 10.70 -0.28 -5.77
CA VAL A 198 9.37 -0.38 -6.41
C VAL A 198 8.27 0.04 -5.44
N ILE A 199 8.38 -0.31 -4.15
CA ILE A 199 7.42 0.14 -3.12
C ILE A 199 7.43 1.67 -3.01
N TYR A 200 8.60 2.31 -3.06
CA TYR A 200 8.67 3.78 -3.13
C TYR A 200 7.98 4.34 -4.38
N GLY A 201 8.04 3.62 -5.51
CA GLY A 201 7.23 3.94 -6.68
C GLY A 201 5.73 4.01 -6.35
N ALA A 202 5.22 3.03 -5.58
CA ALA A 202 3.84 3.02 -5.10
C ALA A 202 3.55 4.14 -4.09
N CYS A 203 4.50 4.49 -3.21
CA CYS A 203 4.36 5.65 -2.31
C CYS A 203 4.08 6.94 -3.09
N PHE A 204 4.68 7.11 -4.26
CA PHE A 204 4.58 8.29 -5.11
C PHE A 204 3.53 8.21 -6.23
N GLY A 205 2.88 7.05 -6.40
CA GLY A 205 1.92 6.78 -7.48
C GLY A 205 2.56 6.76 -8.87
N ILE A 206 3.78 6.22 -8.95
CA ILE A 206 4.56 6.02 -10.20
C ILE A 206 5.05 4.57 -10.31
N GLU A 207 4.40 3.63 -9.63
CA GLU A 207 4.80 2.23 -9.55
C GLU A 207 4.89 1.55 -10.93
N LYS A 208 4.00 1.90 -11.87
CA LYS A 208 4.04 1.35 -13.24
C LYS A 208 5.26 1.84 -14.01
N ASP A 209 5.59 3.14 -13.91
CA ASP A 209 6.83 3.69 -14.50
C ASP A 209 8.05 2.98 -13.91
N ALA A 210 8.04 2.77 -12.58
CA ALA A 210 9.13 2.18 -11.85
C ALA A 210 9.29 0.66 -12.12
N LEU A 211 8.19 -0.07 -12.32
CA LEU A 211 8.19 -1.49 -12.72
C LEU A 211 8.70 -1.67 -14.16
N ASN A 212 8.34 -0.78 -15.08
CA ASN A 212 8.72 -0.90 -16.50
C ASN A 212 10.23 -0.77 -16.74
N ILE A 213 10.97 -0.15 -15.82
CA ILE A 213 12.41 0.06 -15.94
C ILE A 213 13.23 -0.92 -15.09
N ARG A 214 12.58 -1.78 -14.30
CA ARG A 214 13.23 -2.70 -13.37
C ARG A 214 13.03 -4.14 -13.79
N GLU A 215 13.94 -4.99 -13.33
CA GLU A 215 13.76 -6.43 -13.42
C GLU A 215 12.64 -6.87 -12.46
N ASN A 216 11.68 -7.63 -13.01
CA ASN A 216 10.45 -8.06 -12.32
C ASN A 216 10.45 -9.59 -12.23
N ASN A 217 10.78 -10.13 -11.07
CA ASN A 217 10.86 -11.58 -10.86
C ASN A 217 10.44 -12.02 -9.44
N SER A 218 9.81 -11.12 -8.66
CA SER A 218 9.40 -11.43 -7.29
C SER A 218 7.89 -11.41 -7.13
N SER A 219 7.39 -12.15 -6.12
CA SER A 219 5.97 -12.11 -5.75
C SER A 219 5.48 -10.71 -5.37
N LEU A 220 6.39 -9.82 -4.95
CA LEU A 220 6.08 -8.42 -4.68
C LEU A 220 5.84 -7.66 -5.99
N THR A 221 6.77 -7.75 -6.95
CA THR A 221 6.65 -7.05 -8.23
C THR A 221 5.42 -7.55 -8.99
N ASP A 222 5.12 -8.85 -8.93
CA ASP A 222 3.91 -9.42 -9.51
C ASP A 222 2.64 -8.89 -8.81
N PHE A 223 2.65 -8.80 -7.48
CA PHE A 223 1.52 -8.27 -6.73
C PHE A 223 1.26 -6.79 -7.02
N ILE A 224 2.32 -6.01 -7.24
CA ILE A 224 2.18 -4.60 -7.65
C ILE A 224 1.73 -4.50 -9.10
N ASP A 225 2.28 -5.31 -10.02
CA ASP A 225 1.88 -5.30 -11.43
C ASP A 225 0.41 -5.67 -11.62
N LYS A 226 -0.09 -6.66 -10.88
CA LYS A 226 -1.51 -7.05 -10.90
C LYS A 226 -2.39 -6.16 -10.00
N ASP A 227 -1.89 -4.98 -9.62
CA ASP A 227 -2.58 -3.97 -8.82
C ASP A 227 -3.16 -4.50 -7.48
N GLY A 228 -2.58 -5.56 -6.92
CA GLY A 228 -3.05 -6.22 -5.71
C GLY A 228 -3.14 -5.28 -4.50
N TYR A 229 -2.22 -4.33 -4.38
CA TYR A 229 -2.23 -3.34 -3.30
C TYR A 229 -3.32 -2.27 -3.47
N LYS A 230 -3.70 -1.94 -4.72
CA LYS A 230 -4.86 -1.06 -4.99
C LYS A 230 -6.16 -1.79 -4.63
N LEU A 231 -6.25 -3.08 -4.95
CA LEU A 231 -7.37 -3.93 -4.54
C LEU A 231 -7.50 -4.00 -3.01
N LEU A 232 -6.38 -4.12 -2.28
CA LEU A 232 -6.38 -4.00 -0.81
C LEU A 232 -6.89 -2.63 -0.34
N ASN A 233 -6.41 -1.53 -0.92
CA ASN A 233 -6.92 -0.20 -0.63
C ASN A 233 -8.44 -0.10 -0.81
N PHE A 234 -9.01 -0.68 -1.87
CA PHE A 234 -10.46 -0.75 -2.05
C PHE A 234 -11.16 -1.54 -0.95
N ILE A 235 -10.64 -2.72 -0.61
CA ILE A 235 -11.20 -3.58 0.45
C ILE A 235 -11.22 -2.86 1.80
N PHE A 236 -10.11 -2.21 2.16
CA PHE A 236 -9.98 -1.48 3.42
C PHE A 236 -10.87 -0.23 3.46
N ASN A 237 -10.93 0.53 2.37
CA ASN A 237 -11.86 1.66 2.27
C ASN A 237 -13.31 1.20 2.41
N ASN A 238 -13.69 0.11 1.74
CA ASN A 238 -15.03 -0.44 1.84
C ASN A 238 -15.37 -0.87 3.28
N ALA A 239 -14.42 -1.50 3.99
CA ALA A 239 -14.60 -1.83 5.40
C ALA A 239 -14.89 -0.57 6.25
N LEU A 240 -14.14 0.52 6.06
CA LEU A 240 -14.37 1.77 6.79
C LEU A 240 -15.71 2.43 6.42
N LEU A 241 -16.11 2.42 5.15
CA LEU A 241 -17.40 2.95 4.71
C LEU A 241 -18.57 2.19 5.36
N ASN A 242 -18.47 0.87 5.51
CA ASN A 242 -19.51 0.04 6.11
C ASN A 242 -19.59 0.16 7.64
N VAL A 243 -18.63 0.82 8.29
CA VAL A 243 -18.75 1.22 9.71
C VAL A 243 -19.75 2.37 9.85
N THR A 244 -19.80 3.24 8.85
CA THR A 244 -20.62 4.46 8.87
C THR A 244 -22.10 4.27 8.52
N GLU A 245 -22.57 3.05 8.24
CA GLU A 245 -24.00 2.73 8.05
C GLU A 245 -24.84 2.73 9.35
N LYS A 246 -24.48 3.58 10.32
CA LYS A 246 -25.43 4.17 11.28
C LYS A 246 -26.11 5.44 10.73
N ARG A 247 -25.89 5.84 9.47
CA ARG A 247 -26.67 6.90 8.80
C ARG A 247 -27.40 6.34 7.56
N LYS A 248 -28.69 6.06 7.76
CA LYS A 248 -29.78 5.96 6.77
C LYS A 248 -29.35 5.70 5.30
N GLY A 249 -29.46 4.43 4.90
CA GLY A 249 -30.34 4.09 3.77
C GLY A 249 -29.85 4.28 2.33
N ASP A 250 -28.54 4.25 2.05
CA ASP A 250 -28.03 4.11 0.66
C ASP A 250 -26.87 3.10 0.59
N GLY A 251 -27.03 1.97 1.29
CA GLY A 251 -26.03 0.92 1.24
C GLY A 251 -25.81 0.41 -0.17
N ILE A 252 -24.55 0.43 -0.61
CA ILE A 252 -24.14 -0.22 -1.84
C ILE A 252 -24.25 -1.73 -1.56
N PHE A 253 -25.44 -2.28 -1.79
CA PHE A 253 -25.66 -3.71 -1.86
C PHE A 253 -24.85 -4.25 -3.04
N TYR A 254 -23.74 -4.89 -2.73
CA TYR A 254 -23.18 -5.89 -3.64
C TYR A 254 -24.21 -7.01 -3.69
N GLY A 255 -25.01 -7.03 -4.75
CA GLY A 255 -25.78 -8.20 -5.15
C GLY A 255 -24.81 -9.35 -5.36
N VAL A 256 -24.47 -10.05 -4.28
CA VAL A 256 -24.04 -11.43 -4.36
C VAL A 256 -25.29 -12.13 -4.86
N ASN A 257 -25.31 -12.38 -6.16
CA ASN A 257 -26.32 -13.18 -6.81
C ASN A 257 -26.12 -14.62 -6.33
N ASP A 258 -26.44 -14.89 -5.06
CA ASP A 258 -26.58 -16.24 -4.56
C ASP A 258 -27.90 -16.73 -5.12
N LYS A 259 -27.79 -17.45 -6.24
CA LYS A 259 -28.84 -18.19 -6.95
C LYS A 259 -29.54 -19.27 -6.10
N TYR A 260 -29.47 -19.16 -4.78
CA TYR A 260 -30.06 -20.04 -3.78
C TYR A 260 -30.57 -19.20 -2.60
N THR A 261 -31.59 -18.37 -2.84
CA THR A 261 -32.55 -18.04 -1.78
C THR A 261 -33.28 -19.32 -1.41
N ILE A 262 -32.94 -19.90 -0.26
CA ILE A 262 -33.79 -20.91 0.37
C ILE A 262 -35.06 -20.18 0.83
N PRO A 263 -36.26 -20.59 0.39
CA PRO A 263 -37.49 -19.97 0.86
C PRO A 263 -37.80 -20.46 2.28
N GLY A 264 -37.84 -19.53 3.24
CA GLY A 264 -38.68 -19.63 4.43
C GLY A 264 -37.96 -19.63 5.78
N GLY A 265 -38.52 -18.84 6.71
CA GLY A 265 -38.63 -19.23 8.12
C GLY A 265 -38.18 -18.18 9.14
N GLY A 266 -39.14 -17.43 9.71
CA GLY A 266 -38.96 -16.63 10.93
C GLY A 266 -39.63 -15.27 10.87
#